data_AF-A0AA96N0P4-F1
#
_entry.id   AF-A0AA96N0P4-F1
#
_cell.length_a   1.000
_cell.length_b   1.000
_cell.length_c   1.000
_cell.angle_alpha   90.00
_cell.angle_beta   90.00
_cell.angle_gamma   90.00
#
_symmetry.space_group_name_H-M   'P 1'
#
loop_
_entity.id
_entity.type
_entity.pdbx_description
1 polymer ?
#
loop_
_entity_poly.entity_id
_entity_poly.type
_entity_poly.pdbx_seq_one_letter_code
_entity_poly.pdbx_strand_id
1 'polypeptide(L)'
;MNFDTHIFNSMPDDDILSDIVELHKDIFGNSNDLINKMGSKPQLLIITAMNGVVQTKTMNKWRNMLVLNIKNGFDVIDTYTDEKGIHKIILEKNLLNLKGS
;
A
#
# COMPACT_ATOMS: atom_id res chain seq x y z
N MET A 1 4.61 12.20 2.64
CA MET A 1 4.79 10.74 2.54
C MET A 1 6.00 10.50 1.69
N ASN A 2 6.98 9.75 2.18
CA ASN A 2 8.04 9.20 1.36
C ASN A 2 7.76 7.70 1.32
N PHE A 3 7.28 7.20 0.18
CA PHE A 3 7.23 5.75 -0.03
C PHE A 3 8.61 5.35 -0.53
N ASP A 4 9.15 4.24 -0.07
CA ASP A 4 10.38 3.70 -0.67
C ASP A 4 10.00 3.09 -2.02
N THR A 5 9.95 3.95 -3.04
CA THR A 5 9.67 3.57 -4.41
C THR A 5 10.91 2.98 -5.04
N HIS A 6 10.82 1.71 -5.41
CA HIS A 6 11.85 1.03 -6.18
C HIS A 6 11.39 0.92 -7.64
N ILE A 7 12.32 1.21 -8.56
CA ILE A 7 12.07 1.18 -10.00
C ILE A 7 13.01 0.14 -10.61
N PHE A 8 12.43 -0.85 -11.27
CA PHE A 8 13.15 -1.89 -12.00
C PHE A 8 12.90 -1.72 -13.50
N ASN A 9 13.97 -1.70 -14.29
CA ASN A 9 13.92 -1.60 -15.76
C ASN A 9 14.07 -2.98 -16.44
N SER A 10 13.97 -4.05 -15.65
CA SER A 10 14.08 -5.43 -16.06
C SER A 10 13.36 -6.30 -15.04
N MET A 11 13.48 -7.61 -15.19
CA MET A 11 13.08 -8.54 -14.15
C MET A 11 13.82 -8.22 -12.84
N PRO A 12 13.11 -8.12 -11.69
CA PRO A 12 13.73 -7.98 -10.38
C PRO A 12 14.36 -9.31 -9.95
N ASP A 13 15.11 -9.30 -8.85
CA ASP A 13 15.66 -10.51 -8.24
C ASP A 13 14.58 -11.47 -7.72
N ASP A 14 14.99 -12.69 -7.38
CA ASP A 14 14.08 -13.78 -7.00
C ASP A 14 13.24 -13.46 -5.75
N ASP A 15 13.80 -12.72 -4.79
CA ASP A 15 13.12 -12.34 -3.54
C ASP A 15 11.97 -11.37 -3.84
N ILE A 16 12.26 -10.28 -4.56
CA ILE A 16 11.24 -9.31 -4.98
C ILE A 16 10.23 -9.93 -5.94
N LEU A 17 10.69 -10.79 -6.84
CA LEU A 17 9.82 -11.50 -7.77
C LEU A 17 8.83 -12.40 -7.02
N SER A 18 9.29 -13.13 -6.00
CA SER A 18 8.42 -13.97 -5.16
C SER A 18 7.33 -13.13 -4.49
N ASP A 19 7.70 -11.98 -3.90
CA ASP A 19 6.75 -11.06 -3.27
C ASP A 19 5.73 -10.50 -4.28
N ILE A 20 6.15 -10.13 -5.50
CA ILE A 20 5.25 -9.66 -6.58
C ILE A 20 4.27 -10.76 -7.00
N VAL A 21 4.74 -12.00 -7.11
CA VAL A 21 3.93 -13.17 -7.51
C VAL A 21 2.92 -13.51 -6.43
N GLU A 22 3.32 -13.46 -5.16
CA GLU A 22 2.43 -13.65 -4.00
C GLU A 22 1.35 -12.58 -3.97
N LEU A 23 1.72 -11.30 -4.11
CA LEU A 23 0.78 -10.18 -4.15
C LEU A 23 -0.23 -10.30 -5.30
N HIS A 24 0.22 -10.66 -6.50
CA HIS A 24 -0.68 -10.87 -7.64
C HIS A 24 -1.66 -12.02 -7.37
N LYS A 25 -1.21 -13.09 -6.72
CA LYS A 25 -2.08 -14.22 -6.34
C LYS A 25 -3.12 -13.79 -5.32
N ASP A 26 -2.76 -12.97 -4.33
CA ASP A 26 -3.70 -12.48 -3.31
C ASP A 26 -4.78 -11.57 -3.93
N ILE A 27 -4.40 -10.66 -4.83
CA ILE A 27 -5.32 -9.72 -5.46
C ILE A 27 -6.20 -10.38 -6.55
N PHE A 28 -5.61 -11.24 -7.38
CA PHE A 28 -6.27 -11.77 -8.59
C PHE A 28 -6.61 -13.27 -8.52
N GLY A 29 -6.27 -13.95 -7.43
CA GLY A 29 -6.56 -15.37 -7.19
C GLY A 29 -5.70 -16.36 -7.99
N ASN A 30 -4.76 -15.90 -8.81
CA ASN A 30 -3.82 -16.74 -9.58
C ASN A 30 -2.56 -15.94 -9.94
N SER A 31 -1.47 -16.62 -10.31
CA SER A 31 -0.24 -15.98 -10.80
C SER A 31 0.49 -16.78 -11.88
N ASN A 32 -0.15 -17.83 -12.42
CA ASN A 32 0.48 -18.88 -13.23
C ASN A 32 1.22 -18.36 -14.48
N ASP A 33 0.77 -17.24 -15.06
CA ASP A 33 1.35 -16.67 -16.28
C ASP A 33 2.13 -15.37 -16.04
N LEU A 34 2.17 -14.86 -14.81
CA LEU A 34 2.74 -13.54 -14.55
C LEU A 34 4.22 -13.48 -14.94
N ILE A 35 5.00 -14.46 -14.48
CA ILE A 35 6.44 -14.55 -14.76
C ILE A 35 6.69 -14.65 -16.27
N ASN A 36 5.94 -15.50 -16.98
CA ASN A 36 6.06 -15.66 -18.43
C ASN A 36 5.77 -14.35 -19.17
N LYS A 37 4.71 -13.63 -18.76
CA LYS A 37 4.33 -12.33 -19.34
C LYS A 37 5.32 -11.20 -19.02
N MET A 38 6.00 -11.29 -17.88
CA MET A 38 7.06 -10.36 -17.49
C MET A 38 8.33 -10.65 -18.28
N GLY A 39 8.75 -11.91 -18.35
CA GLY A 39 9.93 -12.35 -19.12
C GLY A 39 9.81 -12.13 -20.63
N SER A 40 8.61 -12.16 -21.20
CA SER A 40 8.39 -11.90 -22.63
C SER A 40 8.46 -10.41 -23.01
N LYS A 41 8.67 -9.49 -22.07
CA LYS A 41 8.70 -8.04 -22.30
C LYS A 41 10.13 -7.51 -22.20
N PRO A 42 10.80 -7.22 -23.33
CA PRO A 42 12.20 -6.79 -23.33
C PRO A 42 12.43 -5.38 -22.75
N GLN A 43 11.36 -4.60 -22.51
CA GLN A 43 11.41 -3.26 -21.89
C GLN A 43 10.42 -3.19 -20.73
N LEU A 44 10.54 -4.12 -19.79
CA LEU A 44 9.67 -4.18 -18.64
C LEU A 44 10.08 -3.12 -17.60
N LEU A 45 9.16 -2.19 -17.32
CA LEU A 45 9.27 -1.26 -16.20
C LEU A 45 8.36 -1.74 -15.06
N ILE A 46 8.94 -1.93 -13.88
CA ILE A 46 8.21 -2.28 -12.66
C ILE A 46 8.48 -1.20 -11.63
N ILE A 47 7.41 -0.71 -11.00
CA ILE A 47 7.48 0.26 -9.92
C ILE A 47 6.83 -0.38 -8.71
N THR A 48 7.61 -0.64 -7.66
CA THR A 48 7.11 -1.17 -6.40
C THR A 48 7.23 -0.12 -5.31
N ALA A 49 6.15 0.13 -4.59
CA ALA A 49 6.21 0.84 -3.32
C ALA A 49 6.41 -0.21 -2.22
N MET A 50 7.66 -0.40 -1.80
CA MET A 50 7.99 -1.31 -0.71
C MET A 50 8.05 -0.49 0.57
N ASN A 51 7.54 -1.01 1.68
CA ASN A 51 7.53 -0.34 2.98
C ASN A 51 6.76 1.00 3.00
N GLY A 52 5.53 0.94 3.52
CA GLY A 52 4.76 2.16 3.71
C GLY A 52 3.71 2.02 4.80
N VAL A 53 3.65 3.04 5.65
CA VAL A 53 2.44 3.37 6.38
C VAL A 53 1.56 4.19 5.42
N VAL A 54 0.35 3.71 5.16
CA VAL A 54 -0.64 4.51 4.41
C VAL A 54 -1.28 5.45 5.41
N GLN A 55 -0.97 6.74 5.26
CA GLN A 55 -1.59 7.80 6.05
C GLN A 55 -2.83 8.36 5.33
N THR A 56 -3.91 8.57 6.06
CA THR A 56 -5.07 9.33 5.61
C THR A 56 -5.40 10.42 6.61
N LYS A 57 -5.99 11.51 6.12
CA LYS A 57 -6.39 12.66 6.92
C LYS A 57 -7.88 12.85 6.75
N THR A 58 -8.63 12.66 7.83
CA THR A 58 -10.09 12.76 7.81
C THR A 58 -10.58 13.88 8.72
N MET A 59 -11.70 14.49 8.34
CA MET A 59 -12.43 15.40 9.20
C MET A 59 -13.38 14.59 10.06
N ASN A 60 -13.38 14.79 11.38
CA ASN A 60 -14.30 14.12 12.32
C ASN A 60 -15.80 14.48 12.11
N LYS A 61 -16.13 15.19 11.03
CA LYS A 61 -17.51 15.51 10.62
C LYS A 61 -18.25 14.27 10.12
N TRP A 62 -17.53 13.25 9.64
CA TRP A 62 -18.10 12.03 9.07
C TRP A 62 -17.75 10.83 9.94
N ARG A 63 -18.43 10.69 11.09
CA ARG A 63 -18.19 9.59 12.05
C ARG A 63 -18.17 8.22 11.38
N ASN A 64 -19.05 7.98 10.41
CA ASN A 64 -19.08 6.72 9.65
C ASN A 64 -17.79 6.45 8.89
N MET A 65 -17.14 7.47 8.32
CA MET A 65 -15.85 7.33 7.64
C MET A 65 -14.71 7.06 8.62
N LEU A 66 -14.73 7.69 9.79
CA LEU A 66 -13.75 7.40 10.83
C LEU A 66 -13.85 5.94 11.29
N VAL A 67 -15.07 5.47 11.58
CA VAL A 67 -15.33 4.07 11.95
C VAL A 67 -14.93 3.12 10.83
N LEU A 68 -15.19 3.46 9.57
CA LEU A 68 -14.78 2.67 8.41
C LEU A 68 -13.26 2.52 8.34
N ASN A 69 -12.50 3.61 8.52
CA ASN A 69 -11.03 3.56 8.50
C ASN A 69 -10.50 2.65 9.61
N ILE A 70 -11.01 2.80 10.85
CA ILE A 70 -10.60 1.96 11.99
C ILE A 70 -10.88 0.48 11.70
N LYS A 71 -12.06 0.15 11.17
CA LYS A 71 -12.42 -1.24 10.79
C LYS A 71 -11.52 -1.81 9.70
N ASN A 72 -10.96 -0.97 8.83
CA ASN A 72 -10.03 -1.40 7.80
C ASN A 72 -8.57 -1.48 8.28
N GLY A 73 -8.33 -1.36 9.60
CA GLY A 73 -7.00 -1.52 10.19
C GLY A 73 -6.14 -0.26 10.12
N PHE A 74 -6.76 0.92 10.13
CA PHE A 74 -6.05 2.18 10.33
C PHE A 74 -6.06 2.57 11.81
N ASP A 75 -4.90 2.86 12.36
CA ASP A 75 -4.72 3.40 13.70
C ASP A 75 -4.84 4.93 13.69
N VAL A 76 -5.30 5.52 14.79
CA VAL A 76 -5.29 6.98 14.98
C VAL A 76 -3.95 7.37 15.59
N ILE A 77 -3.21 8.24 14.92
CA ILE A 77 -1.82 8.58 15.31
C ILE A 77 -1.72 9.98 15.90
N ASP A 78 -2.50 10.93 15.35
CA ASP A 78 -2.47 12.32 15.79
C ASP A 78 -3.74 13.09 15.38
N THR A 79 -3.91 14.29 15.95
CA THR A 79 -4.94 15.25 15.57
C THR A 79 -4.34 16.64 15.44
N TYR A 80 -4.81 17.42 14.46
CA TYR A 80 -4.37 18.79 14.30
C TYR A 80 -5.51 19.68 13.83
N THR A 81 -5.38 20.97 14.08
CA THR A 81 -6.28 22.00 13.55
C THR A 81 -5.55 22.69 12.41
N ASP A 82 -6.18 22.74 11.23
CA ASP A 82 -5.59 23.47 10.12
C ASP A 82 -5.77 25.00 10.26
N GLU A 83 -5.17 25.73 9.35
CA GLU A 83 -5.18 27.20 9.28
C GLU A 83 -6.60 27.79 9.24
N LYS A 84 -7.60 26.99 8.84
CA LYS A 84 -9.01 27.38 8.73
C LYS A 84 -9.82 27.00 9.99
N GLY A 85 -9.16 26.53 11.05
CA GLY A 85 -9.82 26.10 12.28
C GLY A 85 -10.48 24.72 12.18
N ILE A 86 -10.20 23.93 11.14
CA ILE A 86 -10.83 22.61 10.94
C ILE A 86 -9.98 21.53 11.59
N HIS A 87 -10.57 20.83 12.57
CA HIS A 87 -9.96 19.65 13.17
C HIS A 87 -9.88 18.48 12.19
N LYS A 88 -8.69 17.92 12.07
CA LYS A 88 -8.36 16.75 11.26
C LYS A 88 -7.72 15.68 12.14
N ILE A 89 -8.03 14.44 11.81
CA ILE A 89 -7.44 13.25 12.43
C ILE A 89 -6.51 12.62 11.41
N ILE A 90 -5.30 12.33 11.84
CA ILE A 90 -4.31 11.57 11.08
C ILE A 90 -4.46 10.11 11.46
N LEU A 91 -4.69 9.26 10.46
CA LEU A 91 -4.70 7.83 10.62
C LEU A 91 -3.63 7.18 9.76
N GLU A 92 -3.03 6.10 10.24
CA GLU A 92 -2.05 5.32 9.50
C GLU A 92 -2.36 3.82 9.56
N LYS A 93 -2.14 3.13 8.44
CA LYS A 93 -2.19 1.68 8.36
C LYS A 93 -0.83 1.16 7.92
N ASN A 94 -0.21 0.33 8.74
CA ASN A 94 1.01 -0.36 8.36
C ASN A 94 0.68 -1.49 7.37
N LEU A 95 1.25 -1.42 6.17
CA LEU A 95 1.03 -2.43 5.14
C LEU A 95 1.83 -3.72 5.37
N LEU A 96 2.79 -3.73 6.31
CA LEU A 96 3.55 -4.94 6.68
C LEU A 96 2.73 -5.92 7.53
N ASN A 97 1.69 -5.45 8.22
CA ASN A 97 0.80 -6.29 9.02
C ASN A 97 -0.22 -7.07 8.17
N LEU A 98 -0.09 -7.06 6.84
CA LEU A 98 -0.90 -7.88 5.93
C LEU A 98 -0.38 -9.32 5.81
N LYS A 99 0.83 -9.63 6.32
CA LYS A 99 1.24 -11.01 6.54
C LYS A 99 0.56 -11.53 7.82
N GLY A 100 -0.61 -12.11 7.63
CA GLY A 100 -1.37 -12.79 8.68
C GLY A 100 -0.57 -13.94 9.29
N SER A 101 -0.60 -13.97 10.61
CA SER A 101 -0.36 -15.10 11.53
C SER A 101 -1.05 -16.39 11.11
#